data_AF-A0A081S3S6-F1
#
_entry.id   AF-A0A081S3S6-F1
#
_cell.length_a   1.000
_cell.length_b   1.000
_cell.length_c   1.000
_cell.angle_alpha   90.00
_cell.angle_beta   90.00
_cell.angle_gamma   90.00
#
_symmetry.space_group_name_H-M   'P 1'
#
loop_
_entity.id
_entity.type
_entity.pdbx_description
1 polymer ?
#
loop_
_entity_poly.entity_id
_entity_poly.type
_entity_poly.pdbx_seq_one_letter_code
_entity_poly.pdbx_strand_id
1 'polypeptide(L)'
;MASPKLKESIKKDGQWTPITINQDGVILDGHHRYRICNELSITPKTITKTFQNKLLEEKFVIESNLLRRHLNDFQRAELGIPLLSIEKKLAKERQLSTLKKGTSVKINWSIH
;
A
#
# COMPACT_ATOMS: atom_id res chain seq x y z
N MET A 1 -9.93 0.80 -18.94
CA MET A 1 -11.41 0.67 -18.74
C MET A 1 -11.67 -0.50 -17.82
N ALA A 2 -12.69 -0.43 -16.95
CA ALA A 2 -13.04 -1.55 -16.09
C ALA A 2 -13.59 -2.71 -16.93
N SER A 3 -13.29 -3.96 -16.55
CA SER A 3 -13.80 -5.13 -17.27
C SER A 3 -15.34 -5.17 -17.22
N PRO A 4 -16.04 -5.46 -18.33
CA PRO A 4 -17.50 -5.62 -18.34
C PRO A 4 -17.99 -6.61 -17.28
N LYS A 5 -17.25 -7.71 -17.07
CA LYS A 5 -17.54 -8.73 -16.04
C LYS A 5 -17.56 -8.16 -14.62
N LEU A 6 -16.69 -7.19 -14.32
CA LEU A 6 -16.64 -6.56 -12.99
C LEU A 6 -17.88 -5.69 -12.75
N LYS A 7 -18.34 -4.97 -13.78
CA LYS A 7 -19.54 -4.13 -13.69
C LYS A 7 -20.80 -4.98 -13.49
N GLU A 8 -20.95 -6.08 -14.22
CA GLU A 8 -22.07 -7.01 -14.03
C GLU A 8 -22.07 -7.64 -12.65
N SER A 9 -20.91 -8.10 -12.16
CA SER A 9 -20.80 -8.69 -10.82
C SER A 9 -21.19 -7.69 -9.73
N ILE A 10 -20.73 -6.43 -9.81
CA ILE A 10 -21.12 -5.40 -8.83
C ILE A 10 -22.61 -5.05 -8.94
N LYS A 11 -23.18 -5.03 -10.16
CA LYS A 11 -24.61 -4.78 -10.37
C LYS A 11 -25.47 -5.90 -9.79
N LYS A 12 -25.06 -7.16 -9.94
CA LYS A 12 -25.84 -8.34 -9.53
C LYS A 12 -25.69 -8.63 -8.04
N ASP A 13 -24.46 -8.65 -7.56
CA ASP A 13 -24.11 -9.18 -6.23
C ASP A 13 -23.63 -8.08 -5.26
N GLY A 14 -23.58 -6.82 -5.73
CA GLY A 14 -23.02 -5.70 -4.98
C GLY A 14 -21.49 -5.72 -4.92
N GLN A 15 -20.91 -4.76 -4.20
CA GLN A 15 -19.48 -4.72 -3.96
C GLN A 15 -19.07 -5.74 -2.87
N TRP A 16 -18.35 -6.78 -3.28
CA TRP A 16 -17.77 -7.79 -2.36
C TRP A 16 -16.44 -7.34 -1.75
N THR A 17 -15.50 -6.93 -2.61
CA THR A 17 -14.19 -6.46 -2.15
C THR A 17 -14.25 -4.95 -1.88
N PRO A 18 -13.90 -4.49 -0.66
CA PRO A 18 -13.88 -3.06 -0.35
C PRO A 18 -12.83 -2.31 -1.18
N ILE A 19 -13.01 -1.01 -1.31
CA ILE A 19 -12.00 -0.08 -1.85
C ILE A 19 -11.08 0.28 -0.69
N THR A 20 -9.78 0.14 -0.89
CA THR A 20 -8.80 0.54 0.13
C THR A 20 -8.52 2.02 0.00
N ILE A 21 -8.69 2.77 1.08
CA ILE A 21 -8.37 4.20 1.16
C ILE A 21 -7.32 4.45 2.26
N ASN A 22 -6.57 5.55 2.14
CA ASN A 22 -5.72 6.02 3.24
C ASN A 22 -6.53 6.85 4.26
N GLN A 23 -5.86 7.30 5.33
CA GLN A 23 -6.46 8.14 6.37
C GLN A 23 -7.05 9.48 5.86
N ASP A 24 -6.60 9.95 4.70
CA ASP A 24 -7.04 11.18 4.07
C ASP A 24 -8.19 10.95 3.06
N GLY A 25 -8.67 9.71 2.93
CA GLY A 25 -9.72 9.33 1.99
C GLY A 25 -9.24 9.10 0.55
N VAL A 26 -7.92 9.10 0.31
CA VAL A 26 -7.34 8.83 -1.01
C VAL A 26 -7.44 7.34 -1.31
N ILE A 27 -7.93 6.99 -2.50
CA ILE A 27 -8.03 5.60 -2.95
C ILE A 27 -6.64 5.03 -3.25
N LEU A 28 -6.29 3.93 -2.59
CA LEU A 28 -5.05 3.18 -2.78
C LEU A 28 -5.24 1.95 -3.68
N ASP A 29 -6.40 1.29 -3.59
CA ASP A 29 -6.78 0.19 -4.48
C ASP A 29 -8.29 0.16 -4.70
N GLY A 30 -8.71 -0.20 -5.91
CA GLY A 30 -10.13 -0.33 -6.26
C GLY A 30 -10.74 0.83 -7.02
N HIS A 31 -9.94 1.68 -7.69
CA HIS A 31 -10.45 2.78 -8.53
C HIS A 31 -11.57 2.36 -9.50
N HIS A 32 -11.44 1.19 -10.14
CA HIS A 32 -12.49 0.68 -11.02
C HIS A 32 -13.78 0.34 -10.25
N ARG A 33 -13.68 -0.25 -9.05
CA ARG A 33 -14.84 -0.54 -8.19
C ARG A 33 -15.51 0.75 -7.77
N TYR A 34 -14.74 1.77 -7.37
CA TYR A 34 -15.28 3.09 -7.03
C TYR A 34 -16.06 3.70 -8.19
N ARG A 35 -15.47 3.71 -9.39
CA ARG A 35 -16.12 4.24 -10.59
C ARG A 35 -17.43 3.50 -10.91
N ILE A 36 -17.41 2.17 -10.85
CA ILE A 36 -18.61 1.35 -11.10
C ILE A 36 -19.68 1.62 -10.05
N CYS A 37 -19.32 1.68 -8.77
CA CYS A 37 -20.27 1.98 -7.70
C CYS A 37 -20.92 3.36 -7.92
N ASN A 38 -20.12 4.37 -8.30
CA ASN A 38 -20.62 5.69 -8.63
C ASN A 38 -21.55 5.68 -9.85
N GLU A 39 -21.19 4.97 -10.92
CA GLU A 39 -22.04 4.81 -12.12
C GLU A 39 -23.37 4.10 -11.85
N LEU A 40 -23.39 3.18 -10.88
CA LEU A 40 -24.58 2.41 -10.49
C LEU A 40 -25.34 3.04 -9.32
N SER A 41 -24.91 4.22 -8.84
CA SER A 41 -25.46 4.87 -7.64
C SER A 41 -25.48 3.97 -6.40
N ILE A 42 -24.49 3.09 -6.28
CA ILE A 42 -24.26 2.21 -5.12
C ILE A 42 -23.30 2.90 -4.17
N THR A 43 -23.62 2.94 -2.88
CA THR A 43 -22.69 3.43 -1.85
C THR A 43 -21.45 2.53 -1.79
N PRO A 44 -20.24 3.06 -2.09
CA PRO A 44 -19.03 2.26 -2.09
C PRO A 44 -18.66 1.78 -0.69
N LYS A 45 -18.38 0.49 -0.55
CA LYS A 45 -17.75 -0.07 0.65
C LYS A 45 -16.26 0.25 0.63
N THR A 46 -15.77 0.87 1.70
CA THR A 46 -14.37 1.25 1.85
C THR A 46 -13.75 0.61 3.09
N ILE A 47 -12.43 0.44 3.08
CA ILE A 47 -11.63 0.11 4.26
C ILE A 47 -10.47 1.10 4.35
N THR A 48 -10.31 1.72 5.51
CA THR A 48 -9.22 2.68 5.75
C THR A 48 -7.98 1.96 6.23
N LYS A 49 -6.84 2.27 5.62
CA LYS A 49 -5.52 1.78 6.03
C LYS A 49 -4.64 2.96 6.41
N THR A 50 -4.12 2.93 7.62
CA THR A 50 -3.24 3.97 8.17
C THR A 50 -1.78 3.57 7.96
N PHE A 51 -0.96 4.54 7.55
CA PHE A 51 0.48 4.33 7.37
C PHE A 51 1.27 5.28 8.27
N GLN A 52 2.42 4.82 8.77
CA GLN A 52 3.29 5.66 9.59
C GLN A 52 3.94 6.78 8.78
N ASN A 53 4.14 6.55 7.48
CA ASN A 53 4.70 7.53 6.55
C ASN A 53 4.25 7.19 5.12
N LYS A 54 4.46 8.16 4.23
CA LYS A 54 4.14 8.04 2.80
C LYS A 54 4.89 6.90 2.09
N LEU A 55 6.11 6.58 2.53
CA LEU A 55 6.92 5.52 1.92
C LEU A 55 6.29 4.14 2.10
N LEU A 56 5.69 3.88 3.26
CA LEU A 56 4.94 2.64 3.53
C LEU A 56 3.60 2.59 2.78
N GLU A 57 2.97 3.74 2.56
CA GLU A 57 1.76 3.85 1.73
C GLU A 57 2.08 3.50 0.26
N GLU A 58 3.13 4.09 -0.30
CA GLU A 58 3.62 3.81 -1.66
C GLU A 58 3.98 2.32 -1.84
N LYS A 59 4.65 1.74 -0.83
CA LYS A 59 4.95 0.31 -0.80
C LYS A 59 3.69 -0.53 -0.94
N PHE A 60 2.66 -0.23 -0.14
CA PHE A 60 1.40 -0.97 -0.14
C PHE A 60 0.68 -0.89 -1.49
N VAL A 61 0.67 0.28 -2.13
CA VAL A 61 0.08 0.44 -3.47
C VAL A 61 0.77 -0.50 -4.46
N ILE A 62 2.10 -0.55 -4.47
CA ILE A 62 2.86 -1.40 -5.40
C ILE A 62 2.61 -2.89 -5.11
N GLU A 63 2.66 -3.31 -3.85
CA GLU A 63 2.39 -4.69 -3.44
C GLU A 63 0.96 -5.13 -3.79
N SER A 64 -0.03 -4.26 -3.55
CA SER A 64 -1.42 -4.51 -3.91
C SER A 64 -1.61 -4.66 -5.42
N ASN A 65 -0.84 -3.91 -6.22
CA ASN A 65 -0.83 -4.07 -7.68
C ASN A 65 -0.15 -5.38 -8.09
N LEU A 66 0.98 -5.75 -7.50
CA LEU A 66 1.72 -6.99 -7.80
C LEU A 66 0.89 -8.26 -7.56
N LEU A 67 0.03 -8.26 -6.53
CA LEU A 67 -0.88 -9.37 -6.24
C LEU A 67 -2.00 -9.55 -7.29
N ARG A 68 -2.13 -8.63 -8.26
CA ARG A 68 -3.12 -8.78 -9.33
C ARG A 68 -2.72 -9.93 -10.25
N ARG A 69 -3.57 -10.97 -10.23
CA ARG A 69 -3.44 -12.22 -11.02
C ARG A 69 -3.38 -12.04 -12.54
N HIS A 70 -3.54 -10.81 -13.04
CA HIS A 70 -3.59 -10.49 -14.48
C HIS A 70 -2.39 -9.71 -14.99
N LEU A 71 -1.38 -9.46 -14.16
CA LEU A 71 -0.13 -8.86 -14.65
C LEU A 71 0.62 -9.88 -15.52
N ASN A 72 1.27 -9.39 -16.56
CA ASN A 72 2.28 -10.17 -17.29
C ASN A 72 3.66 -10.02 -16.61
N ASP A 73 4.65 -10.82 -17.03
CA ASP A 73 5.99 -10.81 -16.41
C ASP A 73 6.70 -9.46 -16.54
N PHE A 74 6.52 -8.78 -17.68
CA PHE A 74 7.10 -7.46 -17.90
C PHE A 74 6.52 -6.42 -16.91
N GLN A 75 5.20 -6.38 -16.76
CA GLN A 75 4.52 -5.49 -15.82
C GLN A 75 4.88 -5.80 -14.36
N ARG A 76 5.07 -7.09 -14.03
CA ARG A 76 5.60 -7.48 -12.72
C ARG A 76 7.00 -6.93 -12.49
N ALA A 77 7.88 -7.04 -13.49
CA ALA A 77 9.24 -6.51 -13.42
C ALA A 77 9.25 -4.98 -13.27
N GLU A 78 8.42 -4.26 -14.03
CA GLU A 78 8.28 -2.80 -13.94
C GLU A 78 7.88 -2.34 -12.54
N LEU A 79 6.95 -3.03 -11.88
CA LEU A 79 6.55 -2.74 -10.50
C LEU A 79 7.63 -3.14 -9.47
N GLY A 80 8.48 -4.11 -9.80
CA GLY A 80 9.60 -4.54 -8.95
C GLY A 80 10.69 -3.47 -8.78
N ILE A 81 10.92 -2.63 -9.78
CA ILE A 81 11.92 -1.55 -9.75
C ILE A 81 11.63 -0.52 -8.64
N PRO A 82 10.45 0.14 -8.58
CA PRO A 82 10.15 1.08 -7.51
C PRO A 82 10.05 0.38 -6.15
N LEU A 83 9.54 -0.86 -6.09
CA LEU A 83 9.51 -1.63 -4.84
C LEU A 83 10.92 -1.84 -4.27
N LEU A 84 11.89 -2.22 -5.11
CA LEU A 84 13.29 -2.38 -4.70
C LEU A 84 13.88 -1.07 -4.17
N SER A 85 13.57 0.06 -4.79
CA SER A 85 14.01 1.38 -4.33
C SER A 85 13.46 1.71 -2.93
N ILE A 86 12.18 1.42 -2.70
CA ILE A 86 11.51 1.61 -1.41
C ILE A 86 12.15 0.71 -0.34
N GLU A 87 12.34 -0.58 -0.63
CA GLU A 87 12.96 -1.53 0.31
C GLU A 87 14.39 -1.13 0.69
N LYS A 88 15.17 -0.61 -0.27
CA LYS A 88 16.52 -0.08 0.00
C LYS A 88 16.48 1.11 0.99
N LYS A 89 15.52 2.03 0.82
CA LYS A 89 15.35 3.17 1.76
C LYS A 89 14.98 2.68 3.15
N LEU A 90 14.01 1.77 3.26
CA LEU A 90 13.59 1.18 4.54
C LEU A 90 14.74 0.41 5.22
N ALA A 91 15.54 -0.34 4.45
CA ALA A 91 16.70 -1.05 4.98
C ALA A 91 17.75 -0.08 5.57
N LYS A 92 18.02 1.03 4.87
CA LYS A 92 18.92 2.08 5.36
C LYS A 92 18.42 2.74 6.65
N GLU A 93 17.11 3.02 6.73
CA GLU A 93 16.49 3.56 7.95
C GLU A 93 16.64 2.61 9.14
N ARG A 94 16.42 1.31 8.93
CA ARG A 94 16.64 0.27 9.95
C ARG A 94 18.10 0.25 10.43
N GLN A 95 19.06 0.26 9.50
CA GLN A 95 20.49 0.28 9.83
C GLN A 95 20.89 1.50 10.68
N LEU A 96 20.42 2.69 10.29
CA LEU A 96 20.68 3.93 11.04
C LEU A 96 20.05 3.92 12.43
N SER A 97 18.86 3.34 12.58
CA SER A 97 18.18 3.25 13.88
C SER A 97 18.92 2.34 14.87
N THR A 98 19.54 1.26 14.40
CA THR A 98 20.36 0.36 15.22
C THR A 98 21.65 1.03 15.68
N LEU A 99 22.32 1.79 14.79
CA LEU A 99 23.53 2.55 15.13
C LEU A 99 23.29 3.59 16.24
N LYS A 100 22.17 4.32 16.16
CA LYS A 100 21.81 5.34 17.16
C LYS A 100 21.55 4.76 18.56
N LYS A 101 21.08 3.52 18.67
CA LYS A 101 20.87 2.85 19.97
C LYS A 101 22.17 2.41 20.65
N GLY A 102 23.26 2.24 19.90
CA GLY A 102 24.56 1.81 20.43
C GLY A 102 25.43 2.93 21.00
N THR A 103 25.09 4.20 20.78
CA THR A 103 25.98 5.35 21.10
C THR A 103 25.71 6.00 22.48
N SER A 104 24.69 5.55 23.22
CA SER A 104 24.28 6.17 24.49
C SER A 104 24.52 5.28 25.71
N VAL A 105 25.77 4.87 25.95
CA VAL A 105 26.20 4.37 27.26
C VAL A 105 27.64 4.84 27.52
N LYS A 106 27.81 6.10 27.96
CA LYS A 106 29.01 6.51 28.72
C LYS A 106 28.69 6.29 30.20
N ILE A 107 29.06 5.12 30.72
CA ILE A 107 29.03 4.86 32.16
C ILE A 107 30.28 5.53 32.74
N ASN A 108 30.09 6.59 33.53
CA ASN A 108 31.19 7.19 34.28
C ASN A 108 31.29 6.44 35.62
N TRP A 109 32.28 5.58 35.77
CA TRP A 109 32.51 4.89 37.05
C TRP A 109 33.46 5.74 37.90
N SER A 110 32.90 6.47 38.87
CA SER A 110 33.69 7.19 39.87
C SER A 110 33.94 6.26 41.06
N ILE A 111 35.13 5.66 41.09
CA ILE A 111 35.72 5.07 42.30
C ILE A 111 35.87 6.15 43.37
N HIS A 112 35.24 5.95 44.53
CA HIS A 112 35.62 6.58 45.80
C HIS A 112 36.06 5.47 46.76
#